data_AF-I4AC03-F1
#
_entry.id   AF-I4AC03-F1
#
_cell.length_a   1.000
_cell.length_b   1.000
_cell.length_c   1.000
_cell.angle_alpha   90.00
_cell.angle_beta   90.00
_cell.angle_gamma   90.00
#
_symmetry.space_group_name_H-M   'P 1'
#
loop_
_entity.id
_entity.type
_entity.pdbx_description
1 polymer ?
#
loop_
_entity_poly.entity_id
_entity_poly.type
_entity_poly.pdbx_seq_one_letter_code
_entity_poly.pdbx_strand_id
1 'polypeptide(L)' 'MKSKEERSSENQRIISNAKASMAIEGFTVTEKESELVQQYLEGSLSEAEVIKRIKGGL' A
#
# COMPACT_ATOMS: atom_id res chain seq x y z
N MET A 1 -6.93 -20.31 6.30
CA MET A 1 -7.14 -19.18 5.37
C MET A 1 -7.86 -18.08 6.14
N LYS A 2 -7.32 -16.85 6.17
CA LYS A 2 -8.00 -15.71 6.82
C LYS A 2 -9.24 -15.29 6.03
N SER A 3 -10.25 -14.78 6.73
CA SER A 3 -11.45 -14.23 6.09
C SER A 3 -11.11 -13.00 5.23
N LYS A 4 -12.03 -12.58 4.35
CA LYS A 4 -11.82 -11.37 3.53
C LYS A 4 -11.78 -10.11 4.39
N GLU A 5 -12.58 -10.06 5.45
CA GLU A 5 -12.63 -8.95 6.41
C GLU A 5 -11.36 -8.87 7.27
N GLU A 6 -10.83 -10.01 7.71
CA GLU A 6 -9.57 -10.10 8.45
C GLU A 6 -8.38 -9.63 7.61
N ARG A 7 -8.37 -9.94 6.31
CA ARG A 7 -7.33 -9.45 5.38
C ARG A 7 -7.45 -7.96 5.12
N SER A 8 -8.68 -7.44 4.99
CA SER A 8 -8.92 -6.01 4.81
C SER A 8 -8.43 -5.19 6.00
N SER A 9 -8.69 -5.64 7.23
CA SER A 9 -8.22 -4.95 8.44
C SER A 9 -6.71 -5.05 8.62
N GLU A 10 -6.10 -6.19 8.26
CA GLU A 10 -4.65 -6.34 8.26
C GLU A 10 -3.96 -5.44 7.22
N ASN A 11 -4.49 -5.34 6.01
CA ASN A 11 -3.96 -4.46 4.96
C ASN A 11 -4.01 -2.99 5.37
N GLN A 12 -5.13 -2.55 5.97
CA GLN A 12 -5.25 -1.20 6.53
C GLN A 12 -4.19 -0.93 7.60
N ARG A 13 -3.93 -1.91 8.48
CA ARG A 13 -2.89 -1.80 9.50
C ARG A 13 -1.49 -1.70 8.90
N ILE A 14 -1.20 -2.49 7.87
CA ILE A 14 0.08 -2.46 7.15
C ILE A 14 0.30 -1.08 6.52
N ILE A 15 -0.69 -0.56 5.80
CA ILE A 15 -0.61 0.76 5.14
C ILE A 15 -0.46 1.87 6.18
N SER A 16 -1.24 1.83 7.26
CA SER A 16 -1.15 2.84 8.34
C SER A 16 0.24 2.86 8.99
N ASN A 17 0.82 1.68 9.25
CA ASN A 17 2.15 1.57 9.82
C ASN A 17 3.21 2.10 8.85
N ALA A 18 3.10 1.77 7.56
CA ALA A 18 4.01 2.28 6.53
C ALA A 18 3.92 3.82 6.42
N LYS A 19 2.71 4.40 6.40
CA LYS A 19 2.49 5.85 6.41
C LYS A 19 3.17 6.50 7.62
N ALA A 20 3.01 5.93 8.81
CA ALA A 20 3.62 6.45 10.03
C ALA A 20 5.14 6.39 9.98
N SER A 21 5.73 5.28 9.53
CA SER A 21 7.18 5.14 9.37
C SER A 21 7.75 6.15 8.37
N MET A 22 7.07 6.34 7.24
CA MET A 22 7.48 7.33 6.23
C MET A 22 7.40 8.77 6.77
N ALA A 23 6.35 9.07 7.55
CA ALA A 23 6.17 10.38 8.17
C ALA A 23 7.25 10.71 9.21
N ILE A 24 7.73 9.72 9.97
CA ILE A 24 8.86 9.88 10.91
C ILE A 24 10.12 10.34 10.17
N GLU A 25 10.33 9.82 8.96
CA GLU A 25 11.44 10.19 8.07
C GLU A 25 11.18 11.48 7.26
N GLY A 26 10.06 12.17 7.52
CA GLY A 26 9.71 13.43 6.85
C GLY A 26 9.10 13.26 5.46
N PHE A 27 8.74 12.05 5.06
CA PHE A 27 8.06 11.78 3.79
C PHE A 27 6.54 11.80 3.95
N THR A 28 5.85 12.22 2.90
CA THR A 28 4.39 12.12 2.80
C THR A 28 4.03 11.04 1.81
N VAL A 29 3.24 10.05 2.23
CA VAL A 29 2.65 9.05 1.34
C VAL A 29 1.30 9.56 0.88
N THR A 30 1.13 9.70 -0.42
CA THR A 30 -0.10 10.16 -1.06
C THR A 30 -1.19 9.08 -1.02
N GLU A 31 -2.44 9.50 -1.23
CA GLU A 31 -3.56 8.54 -1.34
C GLU A 31 -3.41 7.61 -2.54
N LYS A 32 -2.88 8.10 -3.67
CA LYS A 32 -2.61 7.26 -4.84
C LYS A 32 -1.58 6.16 -4.56
N GLU A 33 -0.49 6.50 -3.88
CA GLU A 33 0.52 5.52 -3.47
C GLU A 33 -0.08 4.49 -2.49
N SER A 34 -0.99 4.93 -1.62
CA SER A 34 -1.68 4.06 -0.67
C SER A 34 -2.63 3.08 -1.37
N GLU A 35 -3.40 3.56 -2.35
CA GLU A 35 -4.28 2.73 -3.18
C GLU A 35 -3.49 1.71 -4.00
N LEU A 36 -2.33 2.10 -4.52
CA LEU A 36 -1.40 1.22 -5.23
C LEU A 36 -0.92 0.06 -4.36
N VAL A 37 -0.50 0.35 -3.13
CA VAL A 37 -0.09 -0.68 -2.16
C VAL A 37 -1.28 -1.55 -1.75
N GLN A 38 -2.47 -0.98 -1.57
CA GLN A 38 -3.68 -1.75 -1.28
C GLN A 38 -4.00 -2.76 -2.39
N GLN A 39 -3.95 -2.34 -3.66
CA GLN A 39 -4.19 -3.22 -4.81
C GLN A 39 -3.18 -4.36 -4.88
N TYR A 40 -1.92 -4.10 -4.53
CA TYR A 40 -0.91 -5.14 -4.39
C TYR A 40 -1.20 -6.13 -3.26
N LEU A 41 -1.55 -5.65 -2.06
CA LEU A 41 -1.89 -6.50 -0.92
C LEU A 41 -3.16 -7.34 -1.15
N GLU A 42 -4.07 -6.86 -1.99
CA GLU A 42 -5.27 -7.60 -2.42
C GLU A 42 -4.98 -8.62 -3.53
N GLY A 43 -3.79 -8.58 -4.14
CA GLY A 43 -3.40 -9.41 -5.28
C GLY A 43 -4.02 -8.96 -6.60
N SER A 44 -4.61 -7.76 -6.67
CA SER A 44 -5.13 -7.17 -7.92
C SER A 44 -4.03 -6.51 -8.75
N LEU A 45 -2.88 -6.18 -8.13
CA LEU A 45 -1.67 -5.73 -8.79
C LEU A 45 -0.47 -6.63 -8.48
N SER A 46 0.44 -6.78 -9.43
CA SER A 46 1.76 -7.37 -9.18
C SER A 46 2.74 -6.31 -8.66
N GLU A 47 3.75 -6.74 -7.92
CA GLU A 47 4.83 -5.86 -7.43
C GLU A 47 5.52 -5.10 -8.58
N ALA A 48 5.77 -5.78 -9.70
CA ALA A 48 6.39 -5.17 -10.88
C ALA A 48 5.55 -4.02 -11.45
N GLU A 49 4.21 -4.16 -11.45
CA GLU A 49 3.32 -3.11 -11.89
C GLU A 49 3.29 -1.94 -10.89
N VAL A 50 3.32 -2.20 -9.58
CA VAL A 50 3.42 -1.14 -8.56
C VAL A 50 4.68 -0.30 -8.78
N ILE A 51 5.83 -0.95 -8.90
CA ILE A 51 7.12 -0.28 -9.08
C ILE A 51 7.14 0.53 -10.39
N LYS A 52 6.61 -0.06 -11.47
CA LYS A 52 6.49 0.64 -12.77
C LYS A 52 5.66 1.91 -12.63
N ARG A 53 4.56 1.86 -11.88
CA ARG A 53 3.70 3.02 -11.69
C ARG A 53 4.39 4.13 -10.88
N ILE A 54 4.97 3.79 -9.73
CA ILE A 54 5.70 4.76 -8.88
C ILE A 54 6.84 5.44 -9.68
N LYS A 55 7.63 4.66 -10.43
CA LYS A 55 8.71 5.22 -11.27
C LYS A 55 8.19 6.07 -12.43
N GLY A 56 6.95 5.86 -12.86
CA GLY A 56 6.26 6.64 -13.88
C GLY A 56 5.64 7.95 -13.37
N GLY A 57 5.74 8.26 -12.07
CA GLY A 57 5.21 9.49 -11.47
C GLY A 57 3.71 9.45 -11.16
N LEU A 58 3.18 8.28 -10.83
CA LEU A 58 1.74 8.00 -10.76
C LEU A 58 1.10 8.26 -9.39
#